data_AF-A0A535IIR7-F1
#
_entry.id   AF-A0A535IIR7-F1
#
_cell.length_a   1.000
_cell.length_b   1.000
_cell.length_c   1.000
_cell.angle_alpha   90.00
_cell.angle_beta   90.00
_cell.angle_gamma   90.00
#
_symmetry.space_group_name_H-M   'P 1'
#
loop_
_entity.id
_entity.type
_entity.pdbx_description
1 polymer ?
#
loop_
_entity_poly.entity_id
_entity_poly.type
_entity_poly.pdbx_seq_one_letter_code
_entity_poly.pdbx_strand_id
1 'polypeptide(L)'
;RFVREFQHTGAIHLDAMLDLLERLAEEGGVIELMCHPADPDAALLKGSTYAEDRGIELDTLTHPRVRAAVDRLGIELANYSAL
;
A
#
# COMPACT_ATOMS: atom_id res chain seq x y z
N ARG A 1 -14.39 -0.40 -3.19
CA ARG A 1 -13.90 -0.18 -4.58
C ARG A 1 -12.47 -0.65 -4.69
N PHE A 2 -12.01 -0.94 -5.92
CA PHE A 2 -10.61 -1.24 -6.19
C PHE A 2 -9.79 0.04 -6.39
N VAL A 3 -8.61 0.13 -5.77
CA VAL A 3 -7.72 1.30 -5.76
C VAL A 3 -6.34 0.90 -6.25
N ARG A 4 -5.82 1.66 -7.21
CA ARG A 4 -4.55 1.41 -7.90
C ARG A 4 -3.50 2.50 -7.67
N GLU A 5 -3.75 3.41 -6.76
CA GLU A 5 -2.92 4.61 -6.57
C GLU A 5 -1.55 4.26 -5.94
N PHE A 6 -1.50 3.22 -5.10
CA PHE A 6 -0.28 2.74 -4.43
C PHE A 6 0.45 1.63 -5.22
N GLN A 7 0.89 1.91 -6.45
CA GLN A 7 1.67 0.95 -7.27
C GLN A 7 2.32 1.62 -8.50
N HIS A 8 2.78 2.85 -8.31
CA HIS A 8 3.46 3.64 -9.33
C HIS A 8 4.63 4.41 -8.69
N THR A 9 5.73 4.55 -9.42
CA THR A 9 6.88 5.34 -8.98
C THR A 9 6.42 6.74 -8.55
N GLY A 10 6.83 7.16 -7.35
CA GLY A 10 6.44 8.45 -6.75
C GLY A 10 5.13 8.43 -5.94
N ALA A 11 4.29 7.40 -6.06
CA ALA A 11 3.04 7.27 -5.29
C ALA A 11 3.13 6.23 -4.14
N ILE A 12 4.23 5.48 -4.08
CA ILE A 12 4.46 4.38 -3.14
C ILE A 12 5.20 4.77 -1.87
N HIS A 13 5.47 6.06 -1.68
CA HIS A 13 6.22 6.56 -0.52
C HIS A 13 5.31 6.85 0.68
N LEU A 14 5.92 6.93 1.85
CA LEU A 14 5.22 7.08 3.13
C LEU A 14 4.19 8.22 3.14
N ASP A 15 4.58 9.45 2.76
CA ASP A 15 3.66 10.59 2.85
C ASP A 15 2.46 10.42 1.90
N ALA A 16 2.69 9.91 0.68
CA ALA A 16 1.62 9.59 -0.26
C ALA A 16 0.67 8.50 0.27
N MET A 17 1.19 7.49 0.98
CA MET A 17 0.37 6.47 1.64
C MET A 17 -0.47 7.07 2.76
N LEU A 18 0.09 7.95 3.59
CA LEU A 18 -0.65 8.60 4.67
C LEU A 18 -1.80 9.45 4.13
N ASP A 19 -1.53 10.27 3.11
CA ASP A 19 -2.55 11.08 2.43
C ASP A 19 -3.64 10.20 1.78
N LEU A 20 -3.24 9.07 1.19
CA LEU A 20 -4.18 8.10 0.62
C LEU A 20 -5.09 7.51 1.69
N LEU A 21 -4.54 7.05 2.81
CA LEU A 21 -5.33 6.47 3.91
C LEU A 21 -6.35 7.45 4.46
N GLU A 22 -6.00 8.72 4.62
CA GLU A 22 -6.93 9.75 5.08
C GLU A 22 -8.12 9.90 4.11
N ARG A 23 -7.85 10.04 2.80
CA ARG A 23 -8.91 10.12 1.80
C ARG A 23 -9.79 8.87 1.75
N LEU A 24 -9.20 7.68 1.80
CA LEU A 24 -9.95 6.42 1.74
C LEU A 24 -10.80 6.20 2.99
N ALA A 25 -10.32 6.61 4.17
CA ALA A 25 -11.10 6.56 5.41
C ALA A 25 -12.32 7.49 5.34
N GLU A 26 -12.15 8.69 4.80
CA GLU A 26 -13.26 9.64 4.58
C GLU A 26 -14.30 9.11 3.57
N GLU A 27 -13.86 8.46 2.50
CA GLU A 27 -14.74 7.83 1.51
C GLU A 27 -15.57 6.67 2.12
N GLY A 28 -14.93 5.85 2.95
CA GLY A 28 -15.56 4.70 3.62
C GLY A 28 -15.89 3.52 2.70
N GLY A 29 -16.50 2.49 3.31
CA GLY A 29 -16.88 1.24 2.63
C GLY A 29 -15.73 0.23 2.49
N VAL A 30 -15.99 -0.87 1.79
CA VAL A 30 -14.98 -1.91 1.54
C VAL A 30 -14.08 -1.50 0.38
N ILE A 31 -12.80 -1.28 0.67
CA ILE A 31 -11.80 -0.82 -0.30
C ILE A 31 -10.70 -1.89 -0.45
N GLU A 32 -10.36 -2.20 -1.69
CA GLU A 32 -9.24 -3.07 -2.04
C GLU A 32 -8.09 -2.20 -2.57
N LEU A 33 -6.97 -2.17 -1.85
CA LEU A 33 -5.78 -1.44 -2.25
C LEU A 33 -4.77 -2.39 -2.91
N MET A 34 -4.53 -2.22 -4.20
CA MET A 34 -3.53 -3.00 -4.93
C MET A 34 -2.11 -2.61 -4.52
N CYS A 35 -1.23 -3.61 -4.40
CA CYS A 35 0.20 -3.45 -4.12
C CYS A 35 0.99 -4.67 -4.61
N HIS A 36 2.31 -4.58 -4.59
CA HIS A 36 3.28 -5.57 -5.04
C HIS A 36 4.50 -5.75 -4.10
N PRO A 37 4.38 -5.63 -2.77
CA PRO A 37 5.53 -5.61 -1.87
C PRO A 37 6.41 -6.84 -2.03
N ALA A 38 7.73 -6.63 -2.12
CA ALA A 38 8.72 -7.70 -2.19
C ALA A 38 10.12 -7.19 -1.83
N ASP A 39 10.97 -8.07 -1.33
CA ASP A 39 12.42 -7.84 -1.32
C ASP A 39 12.94 -7.92 -2.77
N PRO A 40 13.62 -6.89 -3.30
CA PRO A 40 14.12 -6.85 -4.67
C PRO A 40 15.35 -7.75 -4.84
N ASP A 41 15.17 -9.06 -4.73
CA ASP A 41 16.23 -10.04 -4.91
C ASP A 41 16.72 -10.12 -6.37
N ALA A 42 17.83 -10.84 -6.58
CA ALA A 42 18.44 -10.96 -7.91
C ALA A 42 17.52 -11.60 -8.96
N ALA A 43 16.60 -12.48 -8.56
CA ALA A 43 15.67 -13.12 -9.47
C ALA A 43 14.58 -12.11 -9.91
N LEU A 44 14.06 -11.32 -8.97
CA LEU A 44 13.05 -10.30 -9.21
C LEU A 44 13.62 -9.15 -10.07
N LEU A 45 14.82 -8.66 -9.74
CA LEU A 45 15.53 -7.63 -10.52
C LEU A 45 15.76 -8.05 -11.98
N LYS A 46 15.99 -9.34 -12.23
CA LYS A 46 16.14 -9.89 -13.59
C LYS A 46 14.81 -10.06 -14.32
N GLY A 47 13.73 -10.34 -13.58
CA GLY A 47 12.44 -10.75 -14.13
C GLY A 47 11.39 -9.63 -14.23
N SER A 48 11.57 -8.50 -13.55
CA SER A 48 10.58 -7.43 -13.49
C SER A 48 11.19 -6.06 -13.69
N THR A 49 10.59 -5.26 -14.57
CA THR A 49 10.90 -3.83 -14.71
C THR A 49 10.39 -3.00 -13.53
N TYR A 50 9.64 -3.61 -12.61
CA TYR A 50 9.08 -2.97 -11.42
C TYR A 50 9.69 -3.54 -10.14
N ALA A 51 10.88 -4.15 -10.20
CA ALA A 51 11.46 -4.85 -9.07
C ALA A 51 11.84 -3.93 -7.90
N GLU A 52 12.53 -2.81 -8.17
CA GLU A 52 13.03 -1.90 -7.14
C GLU A 52 11.89 -1.25 -6.34
N ASP A 53 10.85 -0.79 -7.03
CA ASP A 53 9.70 -0.13 -6.41
C ASP A 53 8.95 -1.04 -5.41
N ARG A 54 9.01 -2.37 -5.59
CA ARG A 54 8.40 -3.33 -4.65
C ARG A 54 9.05 -3.31 -3.27
N GLY A 55 10.34 -2.99 -3.20
CA GLY A 55 11.04 -2.80 -1.92
C GLY A 55 10.53 -1.56 -1.21
N ILE A 56 10.30 -0.47 -1.95
CA ILE A 56 9.75 0.78 -1.42
C ILE A 56 8.30 0.58 -0.94
N GLU A 57 7.50 -0.19 -1.68
CA GLU A 57 6.16 -0.58 -1.26
C GLU A 57 6.20 -1.38 0.05
N LEU A 58 7.10 -2.37 0.15
CA LEU A 58 7.27 -3.19 1.35
C LEU A 58 7.64 -2.32 2.56
N ASP A 59 8.64 -1.45 2.42
CA ASP A 59 9.08 -0.53 3.47
C ASP A 59 7.94 0.40 3.90
N THR A 60 7.17 0.93 2.94
CA THR A 60 6.06 1.85 3.23
C THR A 60 4.90 1.12 3.92
N LEU A 61 4.47 -0.04 3.42
CA LEU A 61 3.37 -0.83 3.99
C LEU A 61 3.67 -1.34 5.40
N THR A 62 4.94 -1.58 5.71
CA THR A 62 5.39 -2.04 7.03
C THR A 62 5.84 -0.91 7.95
N HIS A 63 5.82 0.34 7.48
CA HIS A 63 6.27 1.49 8.26
C HIS A 63 5.37 1.71 9.49
N PRO A 64 5.93 1.93 10.69
CA PRO A 64 5.13 2.08 11.93
C PRO A 64 4.15 3.26 11.88
N ARG A 65 4.45 4.32 11.13
CA ARG A 65 3.52 5.45 10.91
C ARG A 65 2.29 5.04 10.08
N VAL A 66 2.41 4.11 9.14
CA VAL A 66 1.27 3.57 8.38
C VAL A 66 0.36 2.76 9.29
N ARG A 67 0.93 1.89 10.14
CA ARG A 67 0.17 1.18 11.19
C ARG A 67 -0.58 2.15 12.10
N ALA A 68 0.12 3.15 12.64
CA ALA A 68 -0.50 4.14 13.52
C ALA A 68 -1.62 4.94 12.82
N ALA A 69 -1.49 5.21 11.51
CA ALA A 69 -2.54 5.88 10.75
C ALA A 69 -3.78 5.01 10.56
N VAL A 70 -3.61 3.72 10.23
CA VAL A 70 -4.72 2.75 10.15
C VAL A 70 -5.50 2.73 11.46
N ASP A 71 -4.80 2.62 12.58
CA ASP A 71 -5.42 2.56 13.91
C ASP A 71 -6.12 3.89 14.27
N ARG A 72 -5.48 5.03 14.03
CA ARG A 72 -6.03 6.38 14.29
C ARG A 72 -7.28 6.67 13.47
N LEU A 73 -7.29 6.24 12.20
CA LEU A 73 -8.39 6.48 11.26
C LEU A 73 -9.55 5.50 11.45
N GLY A 74 -9.42 4.50 12.33
CA GLY A 74 -10.43 3.47 12.53
C GLY A 74 -10.63 2.57 11.31
N ILE A 75 -9.58 2.39 10.50
CA ILE A 75 -9.63 1.50 9.34
C ILE A 75 -9.55 0.06 9.82
N GLU A 76 -10.57 -0.73 9.52
CA GLU A 76 -10.55 -2.18 9.74
C GLU A 76 -9.88 -2.88 8.55
N LEU A 77 -8.77 -3.58 8.82
CA LEU A 77 -8.12 -4.40 7.80
C LEU A 77 -8.94 -5.67 7.57
N ALA A 78 -9.43 -5.83 6.35
CA ALA A 78 -10.27 -6.95 5.94
C ALA A 78 -9.57 -7.82 4.88
N ASN A 79 -10.24 -8.92 4.53
CA ASN A 79 -9.91 -9.74 3.37
C ASN A 79 -11.20 -9.96 2.54
N TYR A 80 -11.12 -10.75 1.47
CA TYR A 80 -12.24 -10.98 0.55
C TYR A 80 -13.50 -11.61 1.18
N SER A 81 -13.45 -12.10 2.42
CA SER A 81 -14.65 -12.57 3.13
C SER A 81 -15.64 -11.46 3.50
N ALA A 82 -15.26 -10.19 3.36
CA ALA A 82 -16.10 -9.03 3.67
C ALA A 82 -16.93 -8.52 2.47
N LEU A 83 -16.89 -9.22 1.33
CA LEU A 83 -17.58 -8.86 0.08
C LEU A 83 -18.87 -9.65 -0.14
#